data_AF-A0A3C1ERF2-F1
#
_entry.id   AF-A0A3C1ERF2-F1
#
_cell.length_a   1.000
_cell.length_b   1.000
_cell.length_c   1.000
_cell.angle_alpha   90.00
_cell.angle_beta   90.00
_cell.angle_gamma   90.00
#
_symmetry.space_group_name_H-M   'P 1'
#
loop_
_entity.id
_entity.type
_entity.pdbx_description
1 polymer ?
#
loop_
_entity_poly.entity_id
_entity_poly.type
_entity_poly.pdbx_seq_one_letter_code
_entity_poly.pdbx_strand_id
1 'polypeptide(L)'
;MGKRGLIASCLLSLSWRPCHAILPTSGLRVSISTASVTGLDCRMRDFKMEYAKTMGQSYRQMSAMTFTRNPDPRVFLMGLGGMIVMVPLAVLSVPADLVAAPFRQECAFEFKVGGALVGWAGQPAGQGELSAVGRSLVWPGVEGVSEPVYRMSRSTTNTDADGKFEIALSVWIGRTRTLELRWAVNSLPSGAMSLRKNGGVFILEEPEPAFGSGVETIEPIIIKPGK
;
A
#
# COMPACT_ATOMS: atom_id res chain seq x y z
N MET A 1 -42.86 51.80 -28.98
CA MET A 1 -42.31 51.51 -27.64
C MET A 1 -43.02 50.27 -27.11
N GLY A 2 -42.29 49.17 -26.87
CA GLY A 2 -42.90 47.93 -26.38
C GLY A 2 -41.83 46.87 -26.12
N LYS A 3 -41.11 47.00 -25.00
CA LYS A 3 -40.09 46.05 -24.56
C LYS A 3 -40.78 44.81 -23.97
N ARG A 4 -40.60 43.67 -24.64
CA ARG A 4 -40.83 42.32 -24.08
C ARG A 4 -39.52 41.83 -23.46
N GLY A 5 -39.63 41.04 -22.39
CA GLY A 5 -38.55 40.15 -21.98
C GLY A 5 -38.46 39.92 -20.47
N LEU A 6 -39.41 39.15 -19.93
CA LEU A 6 -39.24 38.42 -18.68
C LEU A 6 -37.99 37.53 -18.78
N ILE A 7 -36.96 37.81 -17.99
CA ILE A 7 -35.83 36.90 -17.78
C ILE A 7 -36.11 36.15 -16.48
N ALA A 8 -36.61 34.93 -16.62
CA ALA A 8 -36.76 33.98 -15.54
C ALA A 8 -35.40 33.33 -15.26
N SER A 9 -35.03 33.34 -13.99
CA SER A 9 -33.91 32.65 -13.39
C SER A 9 -33.83 31.19 -13.80
N CYS A 10 -32.63 30.73 -14.14
CA CYS A 10 -32.25 29.35 -13.87
C CYS A 10 -30.80 29.34 -13.37
N LEU A 11 -30.69 29.33 -12.05
CA LEU A 11 -29.51 29.02 -11.27
C LEU A 11 -28.99 27.64 -11.67
N LEU A 12 -28.06 27.60 -12.63
CA LEU A 12 -27.18 26.45 -12.81
C LEU A 12 -25.99 26.65 -11.87
N SER A 13 -26.17 26.16 -10.66
CA SER A 13 -25.12 25.82 -9.71
C SER A 13 -24.15 24.84 -10.39
N LEU A 14 -23.11 25.41 -11.01
CA LEU A 14 -21.89 24.73 -11.37
C LEU A 14 -21.30 24.10 -10.10
N SER A 15 -21.59 22.82 -9.93
CA SER A 15 -20.88 21.97 -9.00
C SER A 15 -19.44 21.82 -9.50
N TRP A 16 -18.58 22.72 -9.03
CA TRP A 16 -17.14 22.53 -9.06
C TRP A 16 -16.80 21.32 -8.18
N ARG A 17 -16.87 20.12 -8.75
CA ARG A 17 -16.03 19.03 -8.27
C ARG A 17 -14.61 19.35 -8.74
N PRO A 18 -13.59 19.30 -7.86
CA PRO A 18 -12.22 19.38 -8.32
C PRO A 18 -12.00 18.21 -9.27
N CYS A 19 -11.93 18.50 -10.56
CA CYS A 19 -11.46 17.56 -11.55
C CYS A 19 -10.12 17.07 -11.02
N HIS A 20 -10.05 15.81 -10.60
CA HIS A 20 -8.78 15.17 -10.25
C HIS A 20 -7.95 15.24 -11.53
N ALA A 21 -7.03 16.21 -11.59
CA ALA A 21 -6.10 16.34 -12.68
C ALA A 21 -5.33 15.03 -12.73
N ILE A 22 -5.62 14.22 -13.75
CA ILE A 22 -4.88 12.99 -14.02
C ILE A 22 -3.47 13.44 -14.33
N LEU A 23 -2.54 13.19 -13.40
CA LEU A 23 -1.13 13.49 -13.59
C LEU A 23 -0.67 12.81 -14.89
N PRO A 24 0.13 13.48 -15.74
CA PRO A 24 0.63 12.87 -16.96
C PRO A 24 1.39 11.59 -16.61
N THR A 25 0.96 10.47 -17.17
CA THR A 25 1.66 9.20 -17.07
C THR A 25 2.70 9.11 -18.18
N SER A 26 3.76 8.34 -17.93
CA SER A 26 4.76 8.09 -18.95
C SER A 26 4.14 7.31 -20.12
N GLY A 27 4.50 7.69 -21.35
CA GLY A 27 4.24 6.89 -22.55
C GLY A 27 5.12 5.64 -22.66
N LEU A 28 5.91 5.34 -21.63
CA LEU A 28 6.77 4.17 -21.53
C LEU A 28 6.30 3.29 -20.38
N ARG A 29 6.37 1.98 -20.57
CA ARG A 29 6.10 0.93 -19.57
C ARG A 29 7.39 0.25 -19.18
N VAL A 30 7.53 -0.07 -17.90
CA VAL A 30 8.60 -0.92 -17.39
C VAL A 30 8.22 -2.38 -17.59
N SER A 31 8.97 -3.11 -18.43
CA SER A 31 8.84 -4.56 -18.59
C SER A 31 9.97 -5.25 -17.82
N ILE A 32 9.61 -6.14 -16.91
CA ILE A 32 10.59 -6.89 -16.09
C ILE A 32 10.81 -8.26 -16.72
N SER A 33 12.08 -8.59 -16.98
CA SER A 33 12.49 -9.90 -17.49
C SER A 33 13.14 -10.76 -16.42
N THR A 34 13.82 -10.13 -15.45
CA THR A 34 14.57 -10.82 -14.40
C THR A 34 14.35 -10.16 -13.05
N ALA A 35 14.23 -10.97 -12.00
CA ALA A 35 14.14 -10.49 -10.64
C ALA A 35 14.84 -11.47 -9.70
N SER A 36 15.59 -10.94 -8.75
CA SER A 36 16.30 -11.74 -7.75
C SER A 36 16.29 -11.06 -6.38
N VAL A 37 16.34 -11.88 -5.34
CA VAL A 37 16.43 -11.45 -3.95
C VAL A 37 17.71 -12.03 -3.37
N THR A 38 18.59 -11.19 -2.84
CA THR A 38 19.88 -11.56 -2.25
C THR A 38 20.04 -10.97 -0.84
N GLY A 39 20.91 -11.59 -0.03
CA GLY A 39 21.23 -11.07 1.31
C GLY A 39 20.02 -11.05 2.27
N LEU A 40 19.21 -12.12 2.25
CA LEU A 40 18.01 -12.22 3.08
C LEU A 40 18.39 -12.39 4.56
N ASP A 41 18.25 -11.32 5.33
CA ASP A 41 18.44 -11.31 6.79
C ASP A 41 17.07 -11.14 7.46
N CYS A 42 16.52 -12.24 7.97
CA CYS A 42 15.27 -12.26 8.71
C CYS A 42 15.53 -12.35 10.20
N ARG A 43 15.06 -11.36 10.95
CA ARG A 43 15.21 -11.29 12.40
C ARG A 43 13.85 -11.34 13.08
N MET A 44 13.82 -11.89 14.29
CA MET A 44 12.63 -11.76 15.12
C MET A 44 12.45 -10.30 15.53
N ARG A 45 11.21 -9.82 15.43
CA ARG A 45 10.84 -8.49 15.87
C ARG A 45 10.73 -8.43 17.38
N ASP A 46 11.01 -7.26 17.94
CA ASP A 46 10.71 -6.98 19.35
C ASP A 46 9.25 -7.28 19.67
N PHE A 47 9.04 -8.07 20.72
CA PHE A 47 7.70 -8.41 21.16
C PHE A 47 6.99 -7.16 21.68
N LYS A 48 5.83 -6.86 21.07
CA LYS A 48 4.87 -5.89 21.56
C LYS A 48 3.49 -6.55 21.56
N MET A 49 2.71 -6.34 22.62
CA MET A 49 1.32 -6.80 22.67
C MET A 49 0.47 -5.94 21.74
N GLU A 50 0.48 -6.25 20.45
CA GLU A 50 -0.13 -5.44 19.39
C GLU A 50 -1.64 -5.58 19.42
N TYR A 51 -2.14 -6.82 19.47
CA TYR A 51 -3.58 -7.09 19.51
C TYR A 51 -4.18 -6.59 20.82
N ALA A 52 -3.52 -6.82 21.95
CA ALA A 52 -4.01 -6.33 23.25
C ALA A 52 -3.95 -4.80 23.34
N LYS A 53 -2.91 -4.15 22.78
CA LYS A 53 -2.82 -2.68 22.76
C LYS A 53 -3.91 -2.06 21.90
N THR A 54 -4.17 -2.60 20.71
CA THR A 54 -5.27 -2.12 19.84
C THR A 54 -6.62 -2.31 20.53
N MET A 55 -6.89 -3.48 21.12
CA MET A 55 -8.13 -3.73 21.86
C MET A 55 -8.31 -2.82 23.07
N GLY A 56 -7.26 -2.60 23.86
CA GLY A 56 -7.28 -1.70 25.01
C GLY A 56 -7.56 -0.24 24.62
N GLN A 57 -7.07 0.21 23.47
CA GLN A 57 -7.35 1.54 22.94
C GLN A 57 -8.81 1.67 22.47
N SER A 58 -9.34 0.68 21.75
CA SER A 58 -10.75 0.64 21.35
C SER A 58 -11.69 0.63 22.56
N TYR A 59 -11.34 -0.10 23.61
CA TYR A 59 -12.08 -0.12 24.87
C TYR A 59 -12.12 1.26 25.54
N ARG A 60 -10.98 1.97 25.57
CA ARG A 60 -10.91 3.34 26.10
C ARG A 60 -11.82 4.29 25.33
N GLN A 61 -11.86 4.21 24.00
CA GLN A 61 -12.76 5.03 23.19
C GLN A 61 -14.25 4.72 23.45
N MET A 62 -14.63 3.44 23.52
CA MET A 62 -16.02 3.05 23.86
C MET A 62 -16.44 3.53 25.24
N SER A 63 -15.56 3.41 26.25
CA SER A 63 -15.85 3.93 27.59
C SER A 63 -16.08 5.44 27.60
N ALA A 64 -15.31 6.20 26.81
CA ALA A 64 -15.48 7.65 26.69
C ALA A 64 -16.81 8.04 26.01
N MET A 65 -17.31 7.21 25.08
CA MET A 65 -18.63 7.42 24.46
C MET A 65 -19.81 7.00 25.35
N THR A 66 -19.57 6.08 26.29
CA THR A 66 -20.62 5.56 27.19
C THR A 66 -20.85 6.49 28.39
N PHE A 67 -19.79 7.11 28.93
CA PHE A 67 -19.85 8.03 30.05
C PHE A 67 -19.81 9.49 29.57
N THR A 68 -20.89 9.94 28.93
CA THR A 68 -21.07 11.37 28.60
C THR A 68 -21.82 12.11 29.73
N ARG A 69 -21.78 13.45 29.73
CA ARG A 69 -22.32 14.33 30.79
C ARG A 69 -23.81 14.13 31.11
N ASN A 70 -24.58 13.52 30.20
CA ASN A 70 -25.98 13.15 30.41
C ASN A 70 -26.14 11.63 30.14
N PRO A 71 -26.28 10.79 31.19
CA PRO A 71 -26.42 9.36 30.99
C PRO A 71 -27.81 9.04 30.44
N ASP A 72 -27.94 8.89 29.13
CA ASP A 72 -29.10 8.24 28.52
C ASP A 72 -29.03 6.73 28.86
N PRO A 73 -30.03 6.14 29.52
CA PRO A 73 -30.04 4.71 29.88
C PRO A 73 -29.88 3.78 28.67
N ARG A 74 -30.26 4.23 27.46
CA ARG A 74 -30.07 3.46 26.21
C ARG A 74 -28.58 3.34 25.84
N VAL A 75 -27.85 4.45 25.95
CA VAL A 75 -26.40 4.51 25.68
C VAL A 75 -25.64 3.70 26.74
N PHE A 76 -26.09 3.75 27.99
CA PHE A 76 -25.53 2.95 29.08
C PHE A 76 -25.73 1.44 28.85
N LEU A 77 -26.94 0.99 28.48
CA LEU A 77 -27.21 -0.41 28.16
C LEU A 77 -26.43 -0.90 26.94
N MET A 78 -26.32 -0.07 25.88
CA MET A 78 -25.49 -0.37 24.72
C MET A 78 -24.01 -0.47 25.08
N GLY A 79 -23.50 0.42 25.93
CA GLY A 79 -22.12 0.39 26.41
C GLY A 79 -21.82 -0.83 27.29
N LEU A 80 -22.73 -1.21 28.17
CA LEU A 80 -22.60 -2.39 29.03
C LEU A 80 -22.64 -3.69 28.22
N GLY A 81 -23.56 -3.78 27.24
CA GLY A 81 -23.57 -4.87 26.26
C GLY A 81 -22.28 -4.95 25.44
N GLY A 82 -21.77 -3.79 25.02
CA GLY A 82 -20.47 -3.68 24.34
C GLY A 82 -19.31 -4.16 25.21
N MET A 83 -19.28 -3.84 26.50
CA MET A 83 -18.26 -4.31 27.45
C MET A 83 -18.33 -5.83 27.66
N ILE A 84 -19.52 -6.41 27.76
CA ILE A 84 -19.70 -7.87 27.89
C ILE A 84 -19.12 -8.62 26.69
N VAL A 85 -19.22 -8.06 25.47
CA VAL A 85 -18.64 -8.67 24.26
C VAL A 85 -17.14 -8.40 24.13
N MET A 86 -16.70 -7.18 24.43
CA MET A 86 -15.31 -6.76 24.22
C MET A 86 -14.35 -7.28 25.28
N VAL A 87 -14.78 -7.47 26.53
CA VAL A 87 -13.92 -7.99 27.61
C VAL A 87 -13.41 -9.40 27.29
N PRO A 88 -14.24 -10.38 26.89
CA PRO A 88 -13.77 -11.69 26.43
C PRO A 88 -12.81 -11.59 25.25
N LEU A 89 -13.08 -10.73 24.26
CA LEU A 89 -12.20 -10.53 23.10
C LEU A 89 -10.84 -9.96 23.51
N ALA A 90 -10.80 -9.03 24.46
CA ALA A 90 -9.56 -8.49 25.00
C ALA A 90 -8.77 -9.56 25.76
N VAL A 91 -9.43 -10.40 26.56
CA VAL A 91 -8.78 -11.53 27.26
C VAL A 91 -8.20 -12.54 26.27
N LEU A 92 -8.89 -12.82 25.15
CA LEU A 92 -8.41 -13.71 24.09
C LEU A 92 -7.29 -13.09 23.23
N SER A 93 -7.18 -11.76 23.19
CA SER A 93 -6.16 -11.07 22.40
C SER A 93 -4.73 -11.27 22.94
N VAL A 94 -4.58 -11.46 24.26
CA VAL A 94 -3.28 -11.70 24.93
C VAL A 94 -2.67 -13.05 24.54
N PRO A 95 -3.36 -14.21 24.66
CA PRO A 95 -2.82 -15.48 24.20
C PRO A 95 -2.64 -15.50 22.67
N ALA A 96 -3.49 -14.82 21.91
CA ALA A 96 -3.27 -14.66 20.47
C ALA A 96 -1.97 -13.92 20.16
N ASP A 97 -1.65 -12.85 20.90
CA ASP A 97 -0.39 -12.12 20.78
C ASP A 97 0.82 -13.04 21.09
N LEU A 98 0.72 -13.86 22.14
CA LEU A 98 1.78 -14.79 22.55
C LEU A 98 1.99 -15.93 21.56
N VAL A 99 0.92 -16.51 21.01
CA VAL A 99 0.99 -17.57 19.97
C VAL A 99 1.56 -17.00 18.67
N ALA A 100 1.25 -15.75 18.34
CA ALA A 100 1.77 -15.09 17.16
C ALA A 100 3.23 -14.61 17.31
N ALA A 101 3.74 -14.47 18.53
CA ALA A 101 5.08 -13.94 18.82
C ALA A 101 6.22 -14.57 17.98
N PRO A 102 6.36 -15.92 17.88
CA PRO A 102 7.46 -16.55 17.13
C PRO A 102 7.38 -16.35 15.60
N PHE A 103 6.21 -15.96 15.07
CA PHE A 103 6.00 -15.77 13.63
C PHE A 103 6.19 -14.32 13.17
N ARG A 104 6.59 -13.42 14.09
CA ARG A 104 6.87 -12.00 13.82
C ARG A 104 8.30 -11.83 13.36
N GLN A 105 8.51 -12.01 12.06
CA GLN A 105 9.80 -11.77 11.42
C GLN A 105 9.76 -10.49 10.62
N GLU A 106 10.87 -9.74 10.70
CA GLU A 106 11.18 -8.63 9.82
C GLU A 106 12.37 -9.05 8.97
N CYS A 107 12.30 -8.82 7.66
CA CYS A 107 13.35 -9.24 6.75
C CYS A 107 13.90 -8.04 5.98
N ALA A 108 15.22 -7.89 6.03
CA ALA A 108 15.98 -7.02 5.15
C ALA A 108 16.56 -7.86 4.00
N PHE A 109 16.56 -7.32 2.79
CA PHE A 109 17.17 -7.97 1.63
C PHE A 109 17.46 -6.96 0.53
N GLU A 110 18.33 -7.33 -0.39
CA GLU A 110 18.54 -6.60 -1.63
C GLU A 110 17.67 -7.21 -2.72
N PHE A 111 16.84 -6.39 -3.34
CA PHE A 111 16.00 -6.77 -4.46
C PHE A 111 16.57 -6.21 -5.75
N LYS A 112 16.93 -7.09 -6.69
CA LYS A 112 17.49 -6.73 -7.99
C LYS A 112 16.50 -7.06 -9.08
N VAL A 113 16.30 -6.12 -10.00
CA VAL A 113 15.39 -6.26 -11.13
C VAL A 113 16.13 -5.85 -12.39
N GLY A 114 16.02 -6.68 -13.42
CA GLY A 114 16.47 -6.37 -14.77
C GLY A 114 15.29 -6.41 -15.74
N GLY A 115 15.31 -5.54 -16.74
CA GLY A 115 14.20 -5.40 -17.67
C GLY A 115 14.51 -4.46 -18.83
N ALA A 116 13.46 -4.04 -19.52
CA ALA A 116 13.53 -3.06 -20.59
C ALA A 116 12.36 -2.07 -20.53
N LEU A 117 12.58 -0.85 -21.02
CA LEU A 117 11.54 0.13 -21.26
C LEU A 117 10.86 -0.13 -22.61
N VAL A 118 9.54 -0.22 -22.58
CA VAL A 118 8.72 -0.56 -23.72
C VAL A 118 7.71 0.55 -23.96
N GLY A 119 7.71 1.14 -25.15
CA GLY A 119 6.70 2.13 -25.56
C GLY A 119 5.33 1.51 -25.78
N TRP A 120 4.31 2.35 -25.89
CA TRP A 120 2.99 1.92 -26.40
C TRP A 120 3.19 1.40 -27.83
N ALA A 121 2.81 0.14 -28.09
CA ALA A 121 3.13 -0.67 -29.28
C ALA A 121 4.41 -1.54 -29.25
N GLY A 122 5.04 -1.73 -28.08
CA GLY A 122 6.07 -2.75 -27.94
C GLY A 122 7.46 -2.35 -28.43
N GLN A 123 7.63 -1.11 -28.89
CA GLN A 123 8.93 -0.61 -29.36
C GLN A 123 9.88 -0.37 -28.17
N PRO A 124 11.16 -0.74 -28.29
CA PRO A 124 12.14 -0.41 -27.26
C PRO A 124 12.25 1.11 -27.16
N ALA A 125 12.10 1.62 -25.95
CA ALA A 125 12.36 3.02 -25.68
C ALA A 125 13.85 3.17 -25.39
N GLY A 126 14.53 4.13 -26.03
CA GLY A 126 15.97 4.31 -25.83
C GLY A 126 16.36 4.79 -24.43
N GLN A 127 17.41 5.60 -24.35
CA GLN A 127 17.93 6.11 -23.08
C GLN A 127 16.90 6.98 -22.34
N GLY A 128 16.76 6.74 -21.04
CA GLY A 128 15.91 7.48 -20.13
C GLY A 128 16.28 7.24 -18.66
N GLU A 129 15.84 8.14 -17.79
CA GLU A 129 16.02 7.97 -16.35
C GLU A 129 14.88 7.11 -15.79
N LEU A 130 15.21 5.99 -15.17
CA LEU A 130 14.27 5.12 -14.48
C LEU A 130 14.45 5.28 -12.97
N SER A 131 13.34 5.50 -12.27
CA SER A 131 13.29 5.54 -10.82
C SER A 131 12.32 4.50 -10.29
N ALA A 132 12.73 3.82 -9.22
CA ALA A 132 11.91 2.85 -8.51
C ALA A 132 11.77 3.27 -7.05
N VAL A 133 10.54 3.21 -6.56
CA VAL A 133 10.20 3.46 -5.15
C VAL A 133 9.51 2.24 -4.59
N GLY A 134 10.19 1.55 -3.68
CA GLY A 134 9.63 0.52 -2.84
C GLY A 134 8.98 1.11 -1.59
N ARG A 135 7.75 0.72 -1.29
CA ARG A 135 6.98 1.11 -0.12
C ARG A 135 6.53 -0.14 0.63
N SER A 136 7.04 -0.34 1.84
CA SER A 136 6.57 -1.42 2.72
C SER A 136 5.81 -0.87 3.91
N LEU A 137 4.65 -1.45 4.21
CA LEU A 137 3.87 -1.12 5.40
C LEU A 137 4.49 -1.82 6.61
N VAL A 138 5.13 -1.04 7.47
CA VAL A 138 5.78 -1.52 8.70
C VAL A 138 4.74 -1.75 9.78
N TRP A 139 3.85 -0.77 9.96
CA TRP A 139 2.80 -0.77 10.96
C TRP A 139 1.49 -0.31 10.33
N PRO A 140 0.43 -1.13 10.36
CA PRO A 140 -0.89 -0.66 9.95
C PRO A 140 -1.33 0.47 10.88
N GLY A 141 -1.83 1.54 10.29
CA GLY A 141 -2.48 2.61 11.04
C GLY A 141 -3.81 2.12 11.61
N VAL A 142 -4.29 2.82 12.63
CA VAL A 142 -5.64 2.66 13.16
C VAL A 142 -6.34 4.00 12.99
N GLU A 143 -7.47 3.99 12.29
CA GLU A 143 -8.23 5.20 11.97
C GLU A 143 -8.52 6.02 13.23
N GLY A 144 -8.15 7.30 13.20
CA GLY A 144 -8.32 8.22 14.33
C GLY A 144 -7.39 7.99 15.54
N VAL A 145 -6.43 7.07 15.47
CA VAL A 145 -5.53 6.73 16.59
C VAL A 145 -4.06 6.83 16.22
N SER A 146 -3.66 6.25 15.09
CA SER A 146 -2.26 6.25 14.67
C SER A 146 -2.15 6.13 13.16
N GLU A 147 -1.23 6.91 12.59
CA GLU A 147 -0.95 6.86 11.16
C GLU A 147 -0.19 5.58 10.79
N PRO A 148 -0.42 5.02 9.59
CA PRO A 148 0.35 3.90 9.09
C PRO A 148 1.82 4.29 8.90
N VAL A 149 2.73 3.47 9.41
CA VAL A 149 4.17 3.69 9.27
C VAL A 149 4.66 2.93 8.06
N TYR A 150 5.23 3.66 7.10
CA TYR A 150 5.83 3.09 5.90
C TYR A 150 7.35 3.22 5.94
N ARG A 151 8.03 2.22 5.39
CA ARG A 151 9.45 2.30 5.06
C ARG A 151 9.59 2.42 3.56
N MET A 152 10.27 3.47 3.13
CA MET A 152 10.51 3.77 1.73
C MET A 152 11.93 3.35 1.35
N SER A 153 12.04 2.76 0.16
CA SER A 153 13.30 2.41 -0.49
C SER A 153 13.28 3.07 -1.86
N ARG A 154 14.34 3.77 -2.25
CA ARG A 154 14.40 4.43 -3.56
C ARG A 154 15.71 4.08 -4.24
N SER A 155 15.64 3.88 -5.54
CA SER A 155 16.79 3.72 -6.40
C SER A 155 16.49 4.37 -7.75
N THR A 156 17.54 4.84 -8.42
CA THR A 156 17.47 5.43 -9.75
C THR A 156 18.57 4.81 -10.61
N THR A 157 18.28 4.64 -11.89
CA THR A 157 19.21 4.09 -12.88
C THR A 157 18.91 4.72 -14.24
N ASN A 158 19.88 4.65 -15.15
CA ASN A 158 19.68 5.07 -16.53
C ASN A 158 19.58 3.84 -17.42
N THR A 159 18.72 3.89 -18.42
CA THR A 159 18.60 2.83 -19.41
C THR A 159 19.67 2.98 -20.50
N ASP A 160 20.05 1.86 -21.10
CA ASP A 160 20.97 1.86 -22.23
C ASP A 160 20.29 2.28 -23.55
N ALA A 161 21.01 2.22 -24.67
CA ALA A 161 20.49 2.58 -25.98
C ALA A 161 19.31 1.69 -26.45
N ASP A 162 19.23 0.47 -25.92
CA ASP A 162 18.15 -0.50 -26.20
C ASP A 162 17.00 -0.40 -25.19
N GLY A 163 17.09 0.52 -24.21
CA GLY A 163 16.12 0.65 -23.13
C GLY A 163 16.26 -0.34 -22.00
N LYS A 164 17.33 -1.15 -21.97
CA LYS A 164 17.55 -2.12 -20.91
C LYS A 164 18.03 -1.44 -19.65
N PHE A 165 17.67 -2.02 -18.52
CA PHE A 165 18.04 -1.51 -17.21
C PHE A 165 18.30 -2.66 -16.23
N GLU A 166 19.12 -2.34 -15.24
CA GLU A 166 19.22 -3.09 -14.00
C GLU A 166 19.11 -2.11 -12.83
N ILE A 167 18.36 -2.49 -11.81
CA ILE A 167 18.17 -1.70 -10.61
C ILE A 167 18.21 -2.57 -9.36
N ALA A 168 18.90 -2.10 -8.33
CA ALA A 168 18.94 -2.70 -7.02
C ALA A 168 18.25 -1.80 -5.99
N LEU A 169 17.46 -2.41 -5.11
CA LEU A 169 16.75 -1.76 -4.01
C LEU A 169 17.10 -2.47 -2.71
N SER A 170 17.59 -1.71 -1.74
CA SER A 170 17.72 -2.17 -0.35
C SER A 170 16.35 -2.13 0.31
N VAL A 171 15.73 -3.30 0.44
CA VAL A 171 14.34 -3.45 0.87
C VAL A 171 14.27 -3.97 2.28
N TRP A 172 13.19 -3.58 2.95
CA TRP A 172 12.78 -4.16 4.21
C TRP A 172 11.29 -4.47 4.18
N ILE A 173 10.90 -5.68 4.56
CA ILE A 173 9.49 -6.07 4.74
C ILE A 173 9.23 -6.49 6.18
N GLY A 174 8.12 -6.00 6.72
CA GLY A 174 7.69 -6.29 8.09
C GLY A 174 6.45 -7.16 8.11
N ARG A 175 5.49 -6.75 8.95
CA ARG A 175 4.27 -7.50 9.26
C ARG A 175 3.46 -7.90 8.03
N THR A 176 3.31 -7.02 7.04
CA THR A 176 2.48 -7.31 5.86
C THR A 176 3.12 -8.27 4.89
N ARG A 177 4.46 -8.48 4.97
CA ARG A 177 5.23 -9.27 4.01
C ARG A 177 5.04 -8.82 2.56
N THR A 178 4.62 -7.57 2.37
CA THR A 178 4.37 -6.95 1.06
C THR A 178 5.23 -5.71 0.89
N LEU A 179 5.68 -5.52 -0.34
CA LEU A 179 6.36 -4.35 -0.82
C LEU A 179 5.64 -3.89 -2.08
N GLU A 180 5.13 -2.67 -2.07
CA GLU A 180 4.63 -2.03 -3.27
C GLU A 180 5.80 -1.35 -3.99
N LEU A 181 5.98 -1.64 -5.26
CA LEU A 181 6.96 -1.02 -6.14
C LEU A 181 6.23 -0.05 -7.05
N ARG A 182 6.73 1.18 -7.13
CA ARG A 182 6.23 2.20 -8.05
C ARG A 182 7.36 2.64 -8.94
N TRP A 183 7.06 2.69 -10.23
CA TRP A 183 8.02 3.05 -11.26
C TRP A 183 7.73 4.45 -11.79
N ALA A 184 8.78 5.20 -12.09
CA ALA A 184 8.65 6.42 -12.86
C ALA A 184 9.80 6.55 -13.85
N VAL A 185 9.47 6.95 -15.07
CA VAL A 185 10.41 7.15 -16.18
C VAL A 185 10.43 8.64 -16.51
N ASN A 186 11.60 9.27 -16.52
CA ASN A 186 11.77 10.72 -16.69
C ASN A 186 10.86 11.52 -15.74
N SER A 187 10.80 11.09 -14.47
CA SER A 187 9.93 11.65 -13.42
C SER A 187 8.41 11.50 -13.63
N LEU A 188 7.95 10.77 -14.65
CA LEU A 188 6.53 10.49 -14.89
C LEU A 188 6.16 9.07 -14.43
N PRO A 189 5.02 8.87 -13.74
CA PRO A 189 4.57 7.55 -13.29
C PRO A 189 4.46 6.54 -14.44
N SER A 190 5.02 5.34 -14.25
CA SER A 190 5.13 4.27 -15.26
C SER A 190 4.74 2.90 -14.67
N GLY A 191 3.61 2.87 -13.98
CA GLY A 191 3.05 1.64 -13.42
C GLY A 191 3.54 1.29 -12.01
N ALA A 192 3.03 0.17 -11.50
CA ALA A 192 3.29 -0.33 -10.16
C ALA A 192 3.29 -1.86 -10.13
N MET A 193 3.95 -2.43 -9.15
CA MET A 193 4.04 -3.87 -8.92
C MET A 193 3.99 -4.16 -7.42
N SER A 194 3.73 -5.40 -7.05
CA SER A 194 3.69 -5.88 -5.67
C SER A 194 4.64 -7.06 -5.53
N LEU A 195 5.57 -6.97 -4.59
CA LEU A 195 6.42 -8.08 -4.18
C LEU A 195 5.92 -8.62 -2.85
N ARG A 196 5.42 -9.85 -2.85
CA ARG A 196 4.87 -10.52 -1.67
C ARG A 196 5.75 -11.69 -1.26
N LYS A 197 6.16 -11.73 0.00
CA LYS A 197 6.84 -12.90 0.59
C LYS A 197 5.79 -13.90 1.06
N ASN A 198 5.83 -15.10 0.49
CA ASN A 198 4.99 -16.22 0.89
C ASN A 198 5.87 -17.42 1.23
N GLY A 199 6.00 -17.73 2.53
CA GLY A 199 6.91 -18.77 3.00
C GLY A 199 8.37 -18.48 2.61
N GLY A 200 8.99 -19.43 1.92
CA GLY A 200 10.38 -19.35 1.44
C GLY A 200 10.57 -18.72 0.05
N VAL A 201 9.50 -18.20 -0.57
CA VAL A 201 9.55 -17.60 -1.90
C VAL A 201 9.01 -16.16 -1.89
N PHE A 202 9.42 -15.40 -2.89
CA PHE A 202 8.87 -14.09 -3.19
C PHE A 202 8.11 -14.17 -4.51
N ILE A 203 6.96 -13.50 -4.57
CA ILE A 203 6.12 -13.46 -5.76
C ILE A 203 6.00 -11.99 -6.16
N LEU A 204 6.45 -11.67 -7.37
CA LEU A 204 6.34 -10.35 -7.97
C LEU A 204 5.15 -10.37 -8.94
N GLU A 205 4.16 -9.51 -8.67
CA GLU A 205 2.88 -9.48 -9.37
C GLU A 205 2.58 -8.03 -9.79
N GLU A 206 2.05 -7.84 -11.00
CA GLU A 206 1.40 -6.57 -11.34
C GLU A 206 0.01 -6.53 -10.69
N PRO A 207 -0.43 -5.38 -10.13
CA PRO A 207 -1.79 -5.26 -9.63
C PRO A 207 -2.77 -5.47 -10.78
N GLU A 208 -3.82 -6.26 -10.54
CA GLU A 208 -4.86 -6.48 -11.54
C GLU A 208 -5.40 -5.13 -12.03
N PRO A 209 -5.50 -4.93 -13.35
CA PRO A 209 -6.09 -3.72 -13.88
C PRO A 209 -7.54 -3.60 -13.37
N ALA A 210 -7.94 -2.37 -13.01
CA ALA A 210 -9.34 -2.09 -12.75
C ALA A 210 -10.20 -2.51 -13.96
N PHE A 211 -11.39 -3.06 -13.70
CA PHE A 211 -12.32 -3.59 -14.70
C PHE A 211 -12.40 -2.68 -15.95
N GLY A 212 -12.11 -3.23 -17.13
CA GLY A 212 -12.18 -2.52 -18.41
C GLY A 212 -10.84 -2.04 -19.00
N SER A 213 -9.72 -2.25 -18.30
CA SER A 213 -8.38 -2.02 -18.87
C SER A 213 -7.92 -3.29 -19.63
N GLY A 214 -7.86 -3.22 -20.95
CA GLY A 214 -7.40 -4.31 -21.83
C GLY A 214 -5.90 -4.60 -21.78
N VAL A 215 -5.27 -4.42 -20.62
CA VAL A 215 -3.84 -4.61 -20.43
C VAL A 215 -3.58 -6.07 -20.07
N GLU A 216 -2.70 -6.69 -20.87
CA GLU A 216 -2.17 -8.03 -20.64
C GLU A 216 -1.54 -8.10 -19.23
N THR A 217 -2.11 -8.96 -18.38
CA THR A 217 -1.63 -9.17 -17.01
C THR A 217 -0.36 -9.99 -17.11
N ILE A 218 0.78 -9.44 -16.67
CA ILE A 218 2.05 -10.18 -16.67
C ILE A 218 1.94 -11.34 -15.67
N GLU A 219 2.35 -12.53 -16.09
CA GLU A 219 2.38 -13.70 -15.20
C GLU A 219 3.26 -13.42 -13.97
N PRO A 220 2.84 -13.86 -12.77
CA PRO A 220 3.63 -13.67 -11.55
C PRO A 220 5.04 -14.27 -11.66
N ILE A 221 6.06 -13.48 -11.33
CA ILE A 221 7.45 -13.96 -11.28
C ILE A 221 7.73 -14.54 -9.89
N ILE A 222 7.99 -15.85 -9.83
CA ILE A 222 8.36 -16.54 -8.59
C ILE A 222 9.87 -16.49 -8.40
N ILE A 223 10.30 -15.89 -7.30
CA ILE A 223 11.71 -15.67 -6.96
C ILE A 223 12.07 -16.53 -5.76
N LYS A 224 13.08 -17.38 -5.93
CA LYS A 224 13.74 -18.07 -4.82
C LYS A 224 14.89 -17.19 -4.31
N PRO A 225 15.02 -16.93 -3.00
CA PRO A 225 16.12 -16.13 -2.48
C PRO A 225 17.45 -16.82 -2.80
N GLY A 226 18.41 -16.04 -3.30
CA GLY A 226 19.80 -16.45 -3.41
C GLY A 226 20.40 -16.67 -2.01
N LYS A 227 21.33 -17.61 -1.91
CA LYS A 227 22.13 -17.81 -0.69
C LYS A 227 23.05 -16.62 -0.44
#